data_AF-I8T365-F1
#
_entry.id   AF-I8T365-F1
#
_cell.length_a   1.000
_cell.length_b   1.000
_cell.length_c   1.000
_cell.angle_alpha   90.00
_cell.angle_beta   90.00
_cell.angle_gamma   90.00
#
_symmetry.space_group_name_H-M   'P 1'
#
loop_
_entity.id
_entity.type
_entity.pdbx_description
1 polymer ?
#
loop_
_entity_poly.entity_id
_entity_poly.type
_entity_poly.pdbx_seq_one_letter_code
_entity_poly.pdbx_strand_id
1 'polypeptide(L)'
;MNEIKAEFGLPKTAEFRGFIVHLPDSDEFVVSIEVEPSATRRVFAATPEAAKIYDSESAAADDAARCKQDTQVAMLFGEDGQLFVVYPE
;
A
#
# COMPACT_ATOMS: atom_id res chain seq x y z
N MET A 1 -1.17 13.72 10.03
CA MET A 1 -1.56 12.35 10.46
C MET A 1 -2.84 12.31 11.28
N ASN A 2 -3.00 13.14 12.33
CA ASN A 2 -4.26 13.19 13.09
C ASN A 2 -5.45 13.74 12.27
N GLU A 3 -5.20 14.67 11.34
CA GLU A 3 -6.22 15.19 10.42
C GLU A 3 -6.72 14.09 9.47
N ILE A 4 -5.81 13.39 8.80
CA ILE A 4 -6.11 12.21 7.96
C ILE A 4 -6.91 11.16 8.76
N LYS A 5 -6.48 10.82 9.98
CA LYS A 5 -7.24 9.89 10.82
C LYS A 5 -8.67 10.38 11.11
N ALA A 6 -8.83 11.66 11.41
CA ALA A 6 -10.16 12.22 11.70
C ALA A 6 -11.05 12.24 10.45
N GLU A 7 -10.48 12.59 9.30
CA GLU A 7 -11.16 12.63 8.01
C GLU A 7 -11.67 11.26 7.59
N PHE A 8 -10.85 10.23 7.74
CA PHE A 8 -11.18 8.84 7.38
C PHE A 8 -11.81 8.03 8.54
N GLY A 9 -12.16 8.68 9.65
CA GLY A 9 -12.80 8.03 10.80
C GLY A 9 -11.93 6.97 11.50
N LEU A 10 -10.61 7.05 11.36
CA LEU A 10 -9.66 6.14 11.98
C LEU A 10 -9.57 6.40 13.50
N PRO A 11 -9.34 5.34 14.29
CA PRO A 11 -9.00 5.45 15.69
C PRO A 11 -7.78 6.37 15.89
N LYS A 12 -7.82 7.22 16.92
CA LYS A 12 -6.70 8.13 17.22
C LYS A 12 -5.39 7.36 17.47
N THR A 13 -5.54 6.18 18.05
CA THR A 13 -4.52 5.20 18.42
C THR A 13 -4.01 4.37 17.23
N ALA A 14 -4.68 4.38 16.08
CA ALA A 14 -4.19 3.66 14.90
C ALA A 14 -2.83 4.19 14.44
N GLU A 15 -1.81 3.35 14.37
CA GLU A 15 -0.45 3.77 14.03
C GLU A 15 -0.25 3.74 12.52
N PHE A 16 0.40 4.77 11.98
CA PHE A 16 0.82 4.76 10.58
C PHE A 16 1.93 3.73 10.39
N ARG A 17 1.71 2.77 9.50
CA ARG A 17 2.65 1.69 9.22
C ARG A 17 3.54 1.96 8.01
N GLY A 18 3.06 2.78 7.07
CA GLY A 18 3.78 3.12 5.85
C GLY A 18 2.85 3.24 4.65
N PHE A 19 3.43 3.27 3.46
CA PHE A 19 2.72 3.26 2.19
C PHE A 19 2.66 1.84 1.63
N ILE A 20 1.63 1.54 0.85
CA ILE A 20 1.45 0.28 0.13
C ILE A 20 0.95 0.58 -1.29
N VAL A 21 1.07 -0.39 -2.19
CA VAL A 21 0.53 -0.30 -3.54
C VAL A 21 -0.65 -1.26 -3.67
N HIS A 22 -1.83 -0.73 -3.97
CA HIS A 22 -3.08 -1.45 -4.20
C HIS A 22 -3.39 -1.48 -5.70
N LEU A 23 -3.93 -2.60 -6.18
CA LEU A 23 -4.43 -2.84 -7.52
C LEU A 23 -5.97 -2.87 -7.43
N PRO A 24 -6.68 -1.77 -7.74
CA PRO A 24 -8.12 -1.65 -7.49
C PRO A 24 -8.96 -2.66 -8.27
N ASP A 25 -8.54 -3.00 -9.50
CA ASP A 25 -9.31 -3.89 -10.38
C ASP A 25 -9.39 -5.33 -9.86
N SER A 26 -8.32 -5.80 -9.21
CA SER A 26 -8.24 -7.17 -8.67
C SER A 26 -8.36 -7.24 -7.15
N ASP A 27 -8.44 -6.09 -6.48
CA ASP A 27 -8.40 -5.95 -5.02
C ASP A 27 -7.18 -6.65 -4.40
N GLU A 28 -6.01 -6.44 -5.00
CA GLU A 28 -4.74 -7.04 -4.59
C GLU A 28 -3.72 -5.97 -4.18
N PHE A 29 -2.69 -6.40 -3.46
CA PHE A 29 -1.61 -5.56 -2.97
C PHE A 29 -0.26 -6.09 -3.45
N VAL A 30 0.66 -5.20 -3.78
CA VAL A 30 2.04 -5.57 -4.14
C VAL A 30 2.76 -6.13 -2.91
N VAL A 31 3.31 -7.34 -3.04
CA VAL A 31 4.14 -8.03 -2.03
C VAL A 31 5.63 -7.87 -2.36
N SER A 32 5.98 -7.99 -3.64
CA SER A 32 7.34 -7.75 -4.11
C SER A 32 7.40 -7.44 -5.60
N ILE A 33 8.42 -6.68 -5.99
CA ILE A 33 8.81 -6.46 -7.38
C ILE A 33 10.31 -6.73 -7.48
N GLU A 34 10.67 -7.71 -8.30
CA GLU A 34 12.07 -8.08 -8.57
C GLU A 34 12.36 -7.76 -10.04
N VAL A 35 13.35 -6.90 -10.27
CA VAL A 35 13.76 -6.47 -11.61
C VAL A 35 15.06 -7.18 -11.98
N GLU A 36 14.97 -8.04 -12.99
CA GLU A 36 16.09 -8.75 -13.60
C GLU A 36 16.36 -8.17 -15.01
N PRO A 37 17.57 -8.37 -15.59
CA PRO A 37 17.90 -7.82 -16.91
C PRO A 37 16.94 -8.22 -18.04
N SER A 38 16.31 -9.40 -17.94
CA SER A 38 15.42 -9.95 -18.96
C SER A 38 13.96 -10.03 -18.55
N ALA A 39 13.62 -9.74 -17.29
CA ALA A 39 12.27 -9.90 -16.77
C ALA A 39 12.00 -9.03 -15.53
N THR A 40 10.74 -8.72 -15.29
CA THR A 40 10.29 -8.17 -14.01
C THR A 40 9.28 -9.11 -13.40
N ARG A 41 9.57 -9.65 -12.23
CA ARG A 41 8.66 -10.48 -11.46
C ARG A 41 7.89 -9.60 -10.48
N ARG A 42 6.58 -9.81 -10.40
CA ARG A 42 5.67 -9.10 -9.50
C ARG A 42 4.89 -10.15 -8.73
N VAL A 43 4.77 -9.97 -7.42
CA VAL A 43 3.98 -10.84 -6.54
C VAL A 43 2.91 -9.99 -5.90
N PHE A 44 1.67 -10.47 -5.94
CA PHE A 44 0.50 -9.81 -5.37
C PHE A 44 -0.16 -10.71 -4.33
N ALA A 45 -0.90 -10.10 -3.40
CA ALA A 45 -1.71 -10.80 -2.41
C ALA A 45 -3.05 -10.08 -2.20
N ALA A 46 -4.10 -10.83 -1.86
CA ALA A 46 -5.44 -10.29 -1.63
C ALA A 46 -5.62 -9.61 -0.26
N THR A 47 -4.58 -9.55 0.59
CA THR A 47 -4.68 -8.92 1.92
C THR A 47 -3.57 -7.89 2.14
N PRO A 48 -3.89 -6.76 2.80
CA PRO A 48 -2.89 -5.71 3.08
C PRO A 48 -1.84 -6.16 4.09
N GLU A 49 -2.08 -7.22 4.86
CA GLU A 49 -1.12 -7.81 5.81
C GLU A 49 0.13 -8.36 5.13
N ALA A 50 -0.01 -8.85 3.90
CA ALA A 50 1.09 -9.36 3.10
C ALA A 50 1.75 -8.29 2.22
N ALA A 51 1.21 -7.08 2.19
CA ALA A 51 1.69 -6.01 1.33
C ALA A 51 3.11 -5.59 1.70
N LYS A 52 3.89 -5.22 0.68
CA LYS A 52 5.15 -4.51 0.87
C LYS A 52 4.86 -3.14 1.45
N ILE A 53 5.43 -2.89 2.61
CA ILE A 53 5.35 -1.59 3.28
C ILE A 53 6.55 -0.74 2.86
N TYR A 54 6.27 0.48 2.43
CA TYR A 54 7.26 1.46 2.00
C TYR A 54 7.31 2.62 3.00
N ASP A 55 8.51 3.11 3.33
CA ASP A 55 8.69 4.24 4.25
C ASP A 55 8.31 5.59 3.62
N SER A 56 8.20 5.65 2.29
CA SER A 56 7.87 6.87 1.55
C SER A 56 6.93 6.59 0.39
N GLU A 57 6.06 7.57 0.11
CA GLU A 57 5.13 7.55 -1.02
C GLU A 57 5.86 7.42 -2.35
N SER A 58 6.97 8.14 -2.52
CA SER A 58 7.82 8.09 -3.71
C SER A 58 8.32 6.67 -4.01
N ALA A 59 8.75 5.92 -2.98
CA ALA A 59 9.23 4.55 -3.17
C ALA A 59 8.08 3.59 -3.55
N ALA A 60 6.89 3.80 -3.01
CA ALA A 60 5.70 3.05 -3.41
C ALA A 60 5.30 3.39 -4.86
N ALA A 61 5.34 4.67 -5.24
CA ALA A 61 5.03 5.15 -6.59
C ALA A 61 6.02 4.61 -7.64
N ASP A 62 7.31 4.51 -7.31
CA ASP A 62 8.32 3.92 -8.18
C ASP A 62 8.02 2.45 -8.51
N ASP A 63 7.57 1.67 -7.53
CA ASP A 63 7.17 0.27 -7.72
C ASP A 63 5.79 0.16 -8.39
N ALA A 64 4.86 1.05 -8.07
CA ALA A 64 3.57 1.15 -8.73
C ALA A 64 3.74 1.38 -10.25
N ALA A 65 4.63 2.28 -10.65
CA ALA A 65 4.96 2.54 -12.05
C ALA A 65 5.60 1.35 -12.78
N ARG A 66 6.09 0.35 -12.04
CA ARG A 66 6.60 -0.92 -12.61
C ARG A 66 5.48 -1.93 -12.82
N CYS A 67 4.28 -1.74 -12.28
CA CYS A 67 3.14 -2.61 -12.53
C CYS A 67 2.57 -2.38 -13.93
N LYS A 68 1.93 -3.40 -14.49
CA LYS A 68 1.25 -3.28 -15.79
C LYS A 68 -0.23 -2.91 -15.63
N GLN A 69 -0.78 -3.19 -14.46
CA GLN A 69 -2.14 -2.91 -14.06
C GLN A 69 -2.25 -1.50 -13.51
N ASP A 70 -3.48 -0.99 -13.42
CA ASP A 70 -3.75 0.25 -12.70
C ASP A 70 -3.44 0.05 -11.21
N THR A 71 -2.74 1.02 -10.63
CA THR A 71 -2.25 0.97 -9.25
C THR A 71 -2.54 2.28 -8.54
N GLN A 72 -2.80 2.19 -7.24
CA GLN A 72 -2.92 3.33 -6.34
C GLN A 72 -1.96 3.17 -5.16
N VAL A 73 -1.28 4.27 -4.82
CA VAL A 73 -0.51 4.33 -3.57
C VAL A 73 -1.46 4.68 -2.45
N ALA A 74 -1.46 3.86 -1.40
CA ALA A 74 -2.30 4.05 -0.23
C ALA A 74 -1.45 4.08 1.04
N MET A 75 -1.99 4.70 2.08
CA MET A 75 -1.43 4.69 3.43
C MET A 75 -2.01 3.52 4.22
N LEU A 76 -1.15 2.77 4.91
CA LEU A 76 -1.55 1.70 5.80
C LEU A 76 -1.48 2.18 7.25
N PHE A 77 -2.57 2.01 7.99
CA PHE A 77 -2.64 2.20 9.43
C PHE A 77 -2.99 0.88 10.11
N GLY A 78 -2.66 0.73 11.40
CA GLY A 78 -3.15 -0.41 12.17
C GLY A 78 -3.33 -0.14 13.66
N GLU A 79 -4.27 -0.86 14.26
CA GLU A 79 -4.63 -0.82 15.68
C GLU A 79 -5.08 -2.22 16.11
N ASP A 80 -4.53 -2.78 17.20
CA ASP A 80 -5.00 -4.04 17.82
C ASP A 80 -5.28 -5.20 16.84
N GLY A 81 -4.44 -5.34 15.81
CA GLY A 81 -4.56 -6.39 14.78
C GLY A 81 -5.48 -6.05 13.61
N GLN A 82 -6.20 -4.92 13.65
CA GLN A 82 -6.93 -4.38 12.51
C GLN A 82 -6.01 -3.51 11.65
N LEU A 83 -6.19 -3.61 10.33
CA LEU A 83 -5.54 -2.76 9.34
C LEU A 83 -6.55 -1.85 8.66
N PHE A 84 -6.12 -0.64 8.34
CA PHE A 84 -6.91 0.35 7.61
C PHE A 84 -6.09 0.86 6.42
N VAL A 85 -6.66 0.77 5.22
CA VAL A 85 -6.06 1.30 3.99
C VAL A 85 -6.75 2.62 3.67
N VAL A 86 -5.95 3.69 3.55
CA VAL A 86 -6.44 5.05 3.29
C VAL A 86 -5.83 5.56 1.99
N TYR A 87 -6.68 6.07 1.11
CA TYR A 87 -6.28 6.64 -0.18
C TYR A 87 -6.27 8.17 -0.04
N PRO A 88 -5.09 8.82 -0.07
CA PRO A 88 -5.03 10.28 -0.08
C PRO A 88 -5.59 10.80 -1.43
N GLU A 89 -6.42 11.85 -1.38
CA GLU A 89 -6.90 12.57 -2.58
C GLU A 89 -5.82 13.42 -3.25
#